data_AF-A0A699Z8Z6-F1
#
_entry.id   AF-A0A699Z8Z6-F1
#
_cell.length_a   1.000
_cell.length_b   1.000
_cell.length_c   1.000
_cell.angle_alpha   90.00
_cell.angle_beta   90.00
_cell.angle_gamma   90.00
#
_symmetry.space_group_name_H-M   'P 1'
#
loop_
_entity.id
_entity.type
_entity.pdbx_description
1 polymer ?
#
loop_
_entity_poly.entity_id
_entity_poly.type
_entity_poly.pdbx_seq_one_letter_code
_entity_poly.pdbx_strand_id
1 'polypeptide(L)'
;MLGGEHHPSQGQAAELYYSDEGCEGEPEVRRRLREARVAEKHAKMRAALADKQAKDAEEARRREQQVELKAVHKATVDAWRNRNKNNIRGLLSSLHTVLWEGSGWQPVSMADLLDPAHIRKVWMRANLLVHPDKVRQRDGSPEQVAIADMVFDALKDAWNGFQATGRQ
;
A
#
# COMPACT_ATOMS: atom_id res chain seq x y z
N MET A 1 -54.36 16.06 35.60
CA MET A 1 -54.93 14.79 35.12
C MET A 1 -54.37 14.55 33.73
N LEU A 2 -53.35 13.69 33.65
CA LEU A 2 -52.62 13.36 32.43
C LEU A 2 -53.33 12.23 31.69
N GLY A 3 -53.33 12.27 30.36
CA GLY A 3 -53.68 11.14 29.48
C GLY A 3 -54.28 11.64 28.15
N GLY A 4 -53.78 11.28 26.98
CA GLY A 4 -52.68 10.38 26.63
C GLY A 4 -52.39 10.56 25.13
N GLU A 5 -51.10 10.64 24.81
CA GLU A 5 -50.59 10.88 23.47
C GLU A 5 -50.62 9.62 22.60
N HIS A 6 -50.75 9.87 21.30
CA HIS A 6 -50.57 8.93 20.20
C HIS A 6 -49.21 8.21 20.25
N HIS A 7 -49.26 6.88 20.04
CA HIS A 7 -48.26 5.96 19.44
C HIS A 7 -46.76 6.18 19.75
N PRO A 8 -46.06 5.12 20.19
CA PRO A 8 -45.16 4.50 19.21
C PRO A 8 -44.95 2.99 19.34
N SER A 9 -44.46 2.43 18.22
CA SER A 9 -43.41 1.40 18.15
C SER A 9 -43.80 -0.05 18.44
N GLN A 10 -43.29 -0.95 17.59
CA GLN A 10 -42.52 -2.17 17.97
C GLN A 10 -42.37 -3.21 16.85
N GLY A 11 -42.90 -2.96 15.64
CA GLY A 11 -42.95 -4.00 14.60
C GLY A 11 -41.68 -4.23 13.77
N GLN A 12 -40.74 -3.28 13.69
CA GLN A 12 -39.70 -3.31 12.64
C GLN A 12 -38.25 -3.38 13.15
N ALA A 13 -38.01 -3.22 14.46
CA ALA A 13 -36.66 -3.32 15.04
C ALA A 13 -36.40 -4.66 15.77
N ALA A 14 -37.41 -5.53 15.90
CA ALA A 14 -37.30 -6.80 16.62
C ALA A 14 -36.66 -7.94 15.79
N GLU A 15 -36.55 -7.79 14.47
CA GLU A 15 -35.98 -8.84 13.59
C GLU A 15 -34.47 -9.03 13.73
N LEU A 16 -33.76 -8.04 14.29
CA LEU A 16 -32.32 -8.14 14.54
C LEU A 16 -31.99 -8.78 15.91
N TYR A 17 -32.99 -9.12 16.73
CA TYR A 17 -32.81 -9.60 18.11
C TYR A 17 -33.65 -10.83 18.45
N TYR A 18 -33.84 -11.77 17.53
CA TYR A 18 -34.15 -13.14 17.96
C TYR A 18 -32.83 -13.79 18.36
N SER A 19 -32.54 -13.78 19.67
CA SER A 19 -31.39 -14.44 20.28
C SER A 19 -31.17 -15.81 19.62
N ASP A 20 -29.94 -16.11 19.20
CA ASP A 20 -29.59 -17.48 18.75
C ASP A 20 -29.60 -18.49 19.93
N GLU A 21 -29.91 -18.01 21.14
CA GLU A 21 -30.20 -18.79 22.34
C GLU A 21 -31.55 -19.53 22.21
N GLY A 22 -31.53 -20.85 22.36
CA GLY A 22 -32.75 -21.67 22.41
C GLY A 22 -33.53 -21.44 23.71
N CYS A 23 -34.85 -21.70 23.69
CA CYS A 23 -35.66 -21.67 24.91
C CYS A 23 -36.06 -23.09 25.32
N GLU A 24 -36.22 -23.32 26.62
CA GLU A 24 -36.66 -24.60 27.16
C GLU A 24 -38.07 -24.96 26.63
N GLY A 25 -38.28 -26.22 26.24
CA GLY A 25 -39.57 -26.73 25.74
C GLY A 25 -39.88 -26.47 24.26
N GLU A 26 -38.91 -26.06 23.46
CA GLU A 26 -39.14 -25.76 22.05
C GLU A 26 -39.36 -26.98 21.12
N PRO A 27 -40.17 -26.84 20.05
CA PRO A 27 -40.35 -27.90 19.07
C PRO A 27 -39.05 -28.26 18.33
N GLU A 28 -38.78 -29.55 18.11
CA GLU A 28 -37.57 -30.03 17.44
C GLU A 28 -37.32 -29.39 16.06
N VAL A 29 -38.38 -29.15 15.30
CA VAL A 29 -38.28 -28.50 13.99
C VAL A 29 -37.69 -27.10 14.12
N ARG A 30 -38.10 -26.33 15.14
CA ARG A 30 -37.60 -24.98 15.41
C ARG A 30 -36.15 -25.02 15.89
N ARG A 31 -35.79 -25.99 16.73
CA ARG A 31 -34.40 -26.23 17.17
C ARG A 31 -33.47 -26.49 15.98
N ARG A 32 -33.84 -27.43 15.11
CA ARG A 32 -33.07 -27.78 13.90
C ARG A 32 -32.87 -26.60 12.96
N LEU A 33 -33.92 -25.81 12.71
CA LEU A 33 -33.83 -24.62 11.85
C LEU A 33 -32.88 -23.55 12.43
N ARG A 34 -32.87 -23.34 13.75
CA ARG A 34 -31.93 -22.40 14.38
C ARG A 34 -30.50 -22.92 14.37
N GLU A 35 -30.29 -24.19 14.71
CA GLU A 35 -28.96 -24.82 14.63
C GLU A 35 -28.38 -24.71 13.22
N ALA A 36 -29.20 -24.97 12.19
CA ALA A 36 -28.81 -24.79 10.78
C ALA A 36 -28.44 -23.34 10.46
N ARG A 37 -29.23 -22.35 10.93
CA ARG A 37 -28.94 -20.92 10.74
C ARG A 37 -27.66 -20.48 11.45
N VAL A 38 -27.44 -20.91 12.69
CA VAL A 38 -26.23 -20.63 13.46
C VAL A 38 -25.01 -21.27 12.79
N ALA A 39 -25.13 -22.53 12.36
CA ALA A 39 -24.09 -23.23 11.62
C ALA A 39 -23.75 -22.52 10.30
N GLU A 40 -24.75 -22.04 9.56
CA GLU A 40 -24.56 -21.26 8.33
C GLU A 40 -23.85 -19.93 8.62
N LYS A 41 -24.29 -19.17 9.62
CA LYS A 41 -23.63 -17.92 10.05
C LYS A 41 -22.18 -18.17 10.46
N HIS A 42 -21.92 -19.19 11.27
CA HIS A 42 -20.57 -19.57 11.69
C HIS A 42 -19.72 -20.06 10.53
N ALA A 43 -20.30 -20.78 9.56
CA ALA A 43 -19.59 -21.18 8.34
C ALA A 43 -19.20 -19.98 7.48
N LYS A 44 -20.11 -19.03 7.26
CA LYS A 44 -19.83 -17.76 6.56
C LYS A 44 -18.74 -16.95 7.26
N MET A 45 -18.82 -16.83 8.58
CA MET A 45 -17.81 -16.12 9.39
C MET A 45 -16.44 -16.80 9.30
N ARG A 46 -16.37 -18.13 9.40
CA ARG A 46 -15.10 -18.87 9.21
C ARG A 46 -14.54 -18.72 7.80
N ALA A 47 -15.38 -18.78 6.77
CA ALA A 47 -14.96 -18.59 5.38
C ALA A 47 -14.41 -17.17 5.15
N ALA A 48 -15.09 -16.13 5.67
CA ALA A 48 -14.62 -14.75 5.58
C ALA A 48 -13.29 -14.54 6.33
N LEU A 49 -13.11 -15.16 7.50
CA LEU A 49 -11.85 -15.11 8.22
C LEU A 49 -10.73 -15.81 7.44
N ALA A 50 -11.00 -16.96 6.84
CA ALA A 50 -10.02 -17.69 6.03
C ALA A 50 -9.61 -16.90 4.76
N ASP A 51 -10.56 -16.27 4.06
CA ASP A 51 -10.27 -15.41 2.90
C ASP A 51 -9.40 -14.21 3.29
N LYS A 52 -9.72 -13.56 4.42
CA LYS A 52 -8.89 -12.48 4.95
C LYS A 52 -7.47 -12.95 5.29
N GLN A 53 -7.34 -14.06 6.01
CA GLN A 53 -6.04 -14.63 6.36
C GLN A 53 -5.22 -15.00 5.13
N ALA A 54 -5.85 -15.54 4.08
CA ALA A 54 -5.18 -15.87 2.83
C ALA A 54 -4.63 -14.63 2.13
N LYS A 55 -5.41 -13.54 2.05
CA LYS A 55 -4.99 -12.25 1.48
C LYS A 55 -3.85 -11.62 2.29
N ASP A 56 -3.98 -11.62 3.61
CA ASP A 56 -2.96 -11.09 4.51
C ASP A 56 -1.64 -11.88 4.39
N ALA A 57 -1.72 -13.22 4.28
CA ALA A 57 -0.55 -14.08 4.09
C ALA A 57 0.14 -13.87 2.73
N GLU A 58 -0.63 -13.68 1.66
CA GLU A 58 -0.08 -13.36 0.34
C GLU A 58 0.62 -12.00 0.35
N GLU A 59 0.04 -10.99 1.00
CA GLU A 59 0.65 -9.69 1.13
C GLU A 59 1.93 -9.75 1.96
N ALA A 60 1.93 -10.49 3.07
CA ALA A 60 3.12 -10.71 3.90
C ALA A 60 4.27 -11.33 3.10
N ARG A 61 3.98 -12.40 2.35
CA ARG A 61 4.98 -13.04 1.47
C ARG A 61 5.55 -12.06 0.43
N ARG A 62 4.70 -11.23 -0.18
CA ARG A 62 5.13 -10.21 -1.15
C ARG A 62 5.97 -9.11 -0.51
N ARG A 63 5.71 -8.77 0.76
CA ARG A 63 6.52 -7.81 1.53
C ARG A 63 7.88 -8.40 1.88
N GLU A 64 7.91 -9.64 2.34
CA GLU A 64 9.16 -10.37 2.65
C GLU A 64 10.07 -10.47 1.43
N GLN A 65 9.53 -10.91 0.29
CA GLN A 65 10.28 -10.93 -0.98
C GLN A 65 10.87 -9.57 -1.34
N GLN A 66 10.11 -8.48 -1.13
CA GLN A 66 10.63 -7.14 -1.36
C GLN A 66 11.73 -6.76 -0.38
N VAL A 67 11.64 -7.15 0.89
CA VAL A 67 12.70 -6.89 1.89
C VAL A 67 13.99 -7.60 1.49
N GLU A 68 13.90 -8.86 1.07
CA GLU A 68 15.06 -9.64 0.60
C GLU A 68 15.71 -9.00 -0.63
N LEU A 69 14.92 -8.66 -1.65
CA LEU A 69 15.40 -8.02 -2.87
C LEU A 69 16.02 -6.65 -2.58
N LYS A 70 15.41 -5.87 -1.67
CA LYS A 70 16.00 -4.62 -1.20
C LYS A 70 17.35 -4.85 -0.52
N ALA A 71 17.46 -5.86 0.34
CA ALA A 71 18.70 -6.15 1.04
C ALA A 71 19.87 -6.45 0.09
N VAL A 72 19.61 -7.16 -1.01
CA VAL A 72 20.61 -7.45 -2.05
C VAL A 72 21.15 -6.16 -2.70
N HIS A 73 20.24 -5.24 -3.06
CA HIS A 73 20.59 -4.02 -3.80
C HIS A 73 20.93 -2.82 -2.90
N LYS A 74 20.66 -2.93 -1.60
CA LYS A 74 20.83 -1.86 -0.61
C LYS A 74 22.23 -1.28 -0.64
N ALA A 75 23.27 -2.12 -0.65
CA ALA A 75 24.66 -1.67 -0.64
C ALA A 75 24.99 -0.80 -1.87
N THR A 76 24.50 -1.19 -3.05
CA THR A 76 24.71 -0.45 -4.30
C THR A 76 23.98 0.90 -4.27
N VAL A 77 22.72 0.92 -3.84
CA VAL A 77 21.93 2.15 -3.75
C VAL A 77 22.47 3.10 -2.68
N ASP A 78 22.87 2.58 -1.51
CA ASP A 78 23.45 3.37 -0.44
C ASP A 78 24.82 3.94 -0.86
N ALA A 79 25.66 3.17 -1.56
CA ALA A 79 26.92 3.67 -2.11
C ALA A 79 26.71 4.80 -3.14
N TRP A 80 25.72 4.66 -4.03
CA TRP A 80 25.32 5.70 -4.97
C TRP A 80 24.81 6.96 -4.25
N ARG A 81 23.96 6.80 -3.23
CA ARG A 81 23.43 7.90 -2.42
C ARG A 81 24.56 8.67 -1.72
N ASN A 82 25.48 7.94 -1.10
CA ASN A 82 26.60 8.48 -0.35
C ASN A 82 27.62 9.19 -1.26
N ARG A 83 27.94 8.61 -2.43
CA ARG A 83 28.81 9.24 -3.44
C ARG A 83 28.30 10.63 -3.82
N ASN A 84 26.99 10.76 -3.96
CA ASN A 84 26.33 12.01 -4.33
C ASN A 84 26.00 12.90 -3.13
N LYS A 85 26.37 12.50 -1.90
CA LYS A 85 26.14 13.24 -0.65
C LYS A 85 24.69 13.70 -0.49
N ASN A 86 23.74 12.86 -0.91
CA ASN A 86 22.30 13.18 -0.91
C ASN A 86 21.95 14.49 -1.66
N ASN A 87 22.77 14.91 -2.64
CA ASN A 87 22.53 16.10 -3.47
C ASN A 87 21.69 15.73 -4.69
N ILE A 88 20.55 16.39 -4.86
CA ILE A 88 19.62 16.10 -5.95
C ILE A 88 20.26 16.14 -7.35
N ARG A 89 21.21 17.06 -7.59
CA ARG A 89 21.87 17.18 -8.90
C ARG A 89 22.75 15.98 -9.21
N GLY A 90 23.53 15.53 -8.23
CA GLY A 90 24.39 14.36 -8.37
C GLY A 90 23.57 13.08 -8.53
N LEU A 91 22.50 12.95 -7.74
CA LEU A 91 21.60 11.80 -7.84
C LEU A 91 20.94 11.74 -9.22
N LEU A 92 20.37 12.85 -9.72
CA LEU A 92 19.70 12.86 -11.03
C LEU A 92 20.67 12.60 -12.19
N SER A 93 21.89 13.16 -12.16
CA SER A 93 22.86 12.94 -13.24
C SER A 93 23.38 11.50 -13.29
N SER A 94 23.56 10.87 -12.12
CA SER A 94 24.04 9.48 -12.00
C SER A 94 22.93 8.45 -11.83
N LEU A 95 21.65 8.82 -11.99
CA LEU A 95 20.52 7.90 -11.78
C LEU A 95 20.58 6.67 -12.70
N HIS A 96 21.12 6.83 -13.91
CA HIS A 96 21.31 5.75 -14.87
C HIS A 96 22.22 4.61 -14.38
N THR A 97 23.07 4.82 -13.36
CA THR A 97 24.00 3.79 -12.87
C THR A 97 23.37 2.80 -11.90
N VAL A 98 22.19 3.12 -11.35
CA VAL A 98 21.48 2.27 -10.37
C VAL A 98 20.16 1.72 -10.92
N LEU A 99 19.71 2.21 -12.07
CA LEU A 99 18.53 1.70 -12.73
C LEU A 99 18.84 0.46 -13.57
N TRP A 100 17.80 -0.33 -13.82
CA TRP A 100 17.87 -1.49 -14.71
C TRP A 100 17.93 -1.08 -16.19
N GLU A 101 18.44 -1.99 -17.00
CA GLU A 101 18.46 -1.87 -18.46
C GLU A 101 17.03 -1.77 -18.99
N GLY A 102 16.81 -0.88 -19.97
CA GLY A 102 15.47 -0.66 -20.54
C GLY A 102 14.52 0.15 -19.65
N SER A 103 14.98 0.72 -18.54
CA SER A 103 14.17 1.62 -17.70
C SER A 103 13.63 2.86 -18.44
N GLY A 104 14.20 3.19 -19.60
CA GLY A 104 13.83 4.37 -20.41
C GLY A 104 14.40 5.68 -19.86
N TRP A 105 15.23 5.61 -18.81
CA TRP A 105 15.91 6.77 -18.27
C TRP A 105 17.05 7.22 -19.21
N GLN A 106 17.11 8.52 -19.48
CA GLN A 106 18.17 9.13 -20.27
C GLN A 106 19.13 9.85 -19.33
N PRO A 107 20.46 9.62 -19.43
CA PRO A 107 21.44 10.35 -18.64
C PRO A 107 21.29 11.87 -18.81
N VAL A 108 21.40 12.60 -17.71
CA VAL A 108 21.29 14.06 -17.68
C VAL A 108 22.63 14.64 -17.28
N SER A 109 23.12 15.63 -18.04
CA SER A 109 24.38 16.30 -17.74
C SER A 109 24.26 17.16 -16.49
N MET A 110 25.35 17.29 -15.73
CA MET A 110 25.42 18.24 -14.62
C MET A 110 25.22 19.70 -15.07
N ALA A 111 25.56 20.03 -16.33
CA ALA A 111 25.33 21.35 -16.91
C ALA A 111 23.83 21.69 -17.01
N ASP A 112 23.00 20.71 -17.36
CA ASP A 112 21.54 20.88 -17.46
C ASP A 112 20.87 21.02 -16.09
N LEU A 113 21.58 20.67 -15.01
CA LEU A 113 21.09 20.69 -13.64
C LEU A 113 21.57 21.94 -12.86
N LEU A 114 22.00 22.99 -13.56
CA LEU A 114 22.35 24.27 -12.93
C LEU A 114 21.09 25.06 -12.54
N ASP A 115 20.13 25.14 -13.45
CA ASP A 115 18.87 25.87 -13.32
C ASP A 115 17.85 25.11 -12.44
N PRO A 116 17.36 25.69 -11.33
CA PRO A 116 16.29 25.12 -10.50
C PRO A 116 15.06 24.64 -11.28
N ALA A 117 14.65 25.35 -12.33
CA ALA A 117 13.50 24.98 -13.14
C ALA A 117 13.74 23.67 -13.91
N HIS A 118 14.96 23.47 -14.42
CA HIS A 118 15.37 22.22 -15.05
C HIS A 118 15.46 21.07 -14.03
N ILE A 119 16.02 21.31 -12.85
CA ILE A 119 16.10 20.30 -11.78
C ILE A 119 14.70 19.80 -11.44
N ARG A 120 13.72 20.70 -11.28
CA ARG A 120 12.32 20.33 -11.01
C ARG A 120 11.74 19.44 -12.12
N LYS A 121 11.94 19.80 -13.40
CA LYS A 121 11.45 19.01 -14.54
C LYS A 121 12.06 17.61 -14.58
N VAL A 122 13.38 17.52 -14.38
CA VAL A 122 14.11 16.24 -14.38
C VAL A 122 13.71 15.39 -13.18
N TRP A 123 13.56 16.00 -12.00
CA TRP A 123 13.06 15.32 -10.81
C TRP A 123 11.66 14.74 -11.01
N MET A 124 10.72 15.51 -11.56
CA MET A 124 9.36 15.01 -11.83
C MET A 124 9.38 13.80 -12.77
N ARG A 125 10.20 13.85 -13.82
CA ARG A 125 10.39 12.70 -14.73
C ARG A 125 10.97 11.49 -14.01
N ALA A 126 12.01 11.69 -13.19
CA ALA A 126 12.63 10.62 -12.42
C ALA A 126 11.62 9.98 -11.47
N ASN A 127 10.89 10.81 -10.73
CA ASN A 127 9.89 10.39 -9.74
C ASN A 127 8.81 9.49 -10.38
N LEU A 128 8.28 9.87 -11.54
CA LEU A 128 7.29 9.07 -12.26
C LEU A 128 7.85 7.75 -12.81
N LEU A 129 9.14 7.71 -13.15
CA LEU A 129 9.79 6.53 -13.68
C LEU A 129 10.10 5.51 -12.58
N VAL A 130 10.59 5.98 -11.43
CA VAL A 130 10.97 5.13 -10.29
C VAL A 130 9.84 4.94 -9.28
N HIS A 131 8.62 5.38 -9.57
CA HIS A 131 7.50 5.17 -8.66
C HIS A 131 7.11 3.68 -8.64
N PRO A 132 7.10 2.99 -7.48
CA PRO A 132 6.90 1.53 -7.41
C PRO A 132 5.57 1.09 -8.03
N ASP A 133 4.48 1.86 -7.86
CA ASP A 133 3.20 1.61 -8.53
C ASP A 133 3.29 1.68 -10.06
N LYS A 134 4.05 2.64 -10.61
CA LYS A 134 4.21 2.80 -12.06
C LYS A 134 5.10 1.71 -12.65
N VAL A 135 6.11 1.25 -11.91
CA VAL A 135 6.92 0.10 -12.30
C VAL A 135 6.07 -1.17 -12.34
N ARG A 136 5.21 -1.40 -11.33
CA ARG A 136 4.26 -2.53 -11.32
C ARG A 136 3.27 -2.48 -12.48
N GLN A 137 2.75 -1.30 -12.82
CA GLN A 137 1.82 -1.11 -13.95
C GLN A 137 2.46 -1.34 -15.33
N ARG A 138 3.80 -1.30 -15.42
CA ARG A 138 4.58 -1.53 -16.65
C ARG A 138 5.18 -2.93 -16.70
N ASP A 139 4.57 -3.88 -15.99
CA ASP A 139 5.04 -5.27 -15.87
C ASP A 139 6.48 -5.38 -15.33
N GLY A 140 6.89 -4.42 -14.50
CA GLY A 140 8.22 -4.41 -13.91
C GLY A 140 8.41 -5.55 -12.91
N SER A 141 9.60 -6.16 -12.92
CA SER A 141 9.90 -7.29 -12.04
C SER A 141 9.86 -6.89 -10.55
N PRO A 142 9.64 -7.84 -9.62
CA PRO A 142 9.71 -7.56 -8.18
C PRO A 142 11.03 -6.90 -7.75
N GLU A 143 12.13 -7.25 -8.42
CA GLU A 143 13.46 -6.67 -8.23
C GLU A 143 13.51 -5.21 -8.69
N GLN A 144 12.98 -4.91 -9.88
CA GLN A 144 12.88 -3.54 -10.38
C GLN A 144 12.03 -2.67 -9.45
N VAL A 145 10.94 -3.20 -8.90
CA VAL A 145 10.12 -2.49 -7.92
C VAL A 145 10.88 -2.23 -6.63
N ALA A 146 11.68 -3.20 -6.15
CA ALA A 146 12.51 -3.02 -4.97
C ALA A 146 13.58 -1.91 -5.17
N ILE A 147 14.27 -1.93 -6.32
CA ILE A 147 15.24 -0.91 -6.70
C ILE A 147 14.57 0.46 -6.81
N ALA A 148 13.43 0.52 -7.51
CA ALA A 148 12.65 1.73 -7.71
C ALA A 148 12.24 2.37 -6.38
N ASP A 149 11.77 1.58 -5.43
CA ASP A 149 11.37 2.07 -4.10
C ASP A 149 12.55 2.68 -3.32
N MET A 150 13.71 2.02 -3.31
CA MET A 150 14.91 2.56 -2.64
C MET A 150 15.43 3.84 -3.30
N VAL A 151 15.43 3.88 -4.63
CA VAL A 151 15.85 5.05 -5.40
C VAL A 151 14.86 6.20 -5.23
N PHE A 152 13.56 5.91 -5.19
CA PHE A 152 12.50 6.88 -4.96
C PHE A 152 12.66 7.57 -3.61
N ASP A 153 12.89 6.80 -2.54
CA ASP A 153 13.13 7.34 -1.20
C ASP A 153 14.37 8.25 -1.17
N ALA A 154 15.47 7.82 -1.77
CA ALA A 154 16.70 8.63 -1.84
C ALA A 154 16.50 9.94 -2.62
N LEU A 155 15.78 9.91 -3.75
CA LEU A 155 15.48 11.09 -4.53
C LEU A 155 14.52 12.04 -3.79
N LYS A 156 13.55 11.50 -3.05
CA LYS A 156 12.61 12.28 -2.25
C LYS A 156 13.32 13.01 -1.12
N ASP A 157 14.20 12.34 -0.40
CA ASP A 157 15.01 12.93 0.66
C ASP A 157 15.87 14.09 0.14
N ALA A 158 16.56 13.87 -0.98
CA ALA A 158 17.40 14.90 -1.59
C ALA A 158 16.58 16.08 -2.15
N TRP A 159 15.41 15.81 -2.71
CA TRP A 159 14.49 16.84 -3.20
C TRP A 159 13.95 17.72 -2.06
N ASN A 160 13.56 17.10 -0.94
CA ASN A 160 13.13 17.84 0.25
C ASN A 160 14.25 18.76 0.78
N GLY A 161 15.49 18.26 0.81
CA GLY A 161 16.66 19.09 1.16
C GLY A 161 16.89 20.25 0.18
N PHE A 162 16.70 20.01 -1.11
CA PHE A 162 16.78 21.05 -2.14
C PHE A 162 15.70 22.13 -1.95
N GLN A 163 14.45 21.73 -1.69
CA GLN A 163 13.35 22.65 -1.43
C GLN A 163 13.57 23.48 -0.15
N ALA A 164 14.09 22.85 0.91
CA ALA A 164 14.40 23.53 2.17
C ALA A 164 15.51 24.60 2.02
N THR A 165 16.39 24.47 1.03
CA THR A 165 17.48 25.43 0.78
C THR A 165 17.00 26.69 0.03
N GLY A 166 15.72 26.81 -0.32
CA GLY A 166 15.13 28.04 -0.87
C GLY A 166 15.57 28.41 -2.29
N ARG A 167 16.26 27.52 -3.01
CA ARG A 167 16.60 27.71 -4.44
C ARG A 167 15.38 27.31 -5.30
N GLN A 168 14.35 28.15 -5.30
CA GLN A 168 13.19 28.03 -6.18
C GLN A 168 13.52 28.56 -7.58
#